data_AF-A0A537SXV6-F1
#
_entry.id   AF-A0A537SXV6-F1
#
_cell.length_a   1.000
_cell.length_b   1.000
_cell.length_c   1.000
_cell.angle_alpha   90.00
_cell.angle_beta   90.00
_cell.angle_gamma   90.00
#
_symmetry.space_group_name_H-M   'P 1'
#
loop_
_entity.id
_entity.type
_entity.pdbx_description
1 polymer ?
#
loop_
_entity_poly.entity_id
_entity_poly.type
_entity_poly.pdbx_seq_one_letter_code
_entity_poly.pdbx_strand_id
1 'polypeptide(L)'
;MIEIYTTRYCPYCHAAKRLLSRKGVEFTEIDVTGDAKRRSEMVARANGRMTVPQIFIGSTHVGGYDDLAALDRAGKLDPLLGRDAAAAAAGKRPSA
;
A
#
# COMPACT_ATOMS: atom_id res chain seq x y z
N MET A 1 3.20 11.61 -0.79
CA MET A 1 2.22 11.27 0.26
C MET A 1 1.70 9.87 -0.01
N ILE A 2 1.67 8.99 0.98
CA ILE A 2 1.19 7.61 0.83
C ILE A 2 0.01 7.44 1.75
N GLU A 3 -1.10 6.94 1.24
CA GLU A 3 -2.33 6.71 2.00
C GLU A 3 -2.77 5.26 1.82
N ILE A 4 -3.22 4.64 2.90
CA ILE A 4 -3.76 3.29 2.88
C ILE A 4 -5.09 3.26 3.63
N TYR A 5 -6.15 2.91 2.91
CA TYR A 5 -7.46 2.65 3.52
C TYR A 5 -7.48 1.23 4.07
N THR A 6 -7.81 1.08 5.35
CA THR A 6 -7.77 -0.19 6.08
C THR A 6 -9.04 -0.44 6.88
N THR A 7 -9.16 -1.66 7.40
CA THR A 7 -10.11 -1.98 8.46
C THR A 7 -9.37 -2.66 9.62
N ARG A 8 -9.97 -2.60 10.82
CA ARG A 8 -9.40 -3.13 12.07
C ARG A 8 -9.01 -4.60 12.00
N TYR A 9 -9.73 -5.41 11.23
CA TYR A 9 -9.56 -6.86 11.18
C TYR A 9 -9.28 -7.34 9.76
N CYS A 10 -8.21 -6.83 9.14
CA CYS A 10 -7.82 -7.24 7.79
C CYS A 10 -6.35 -7.67 7.71
N PRO A 11 -6.06 -8.97 7.48
CA PRO A 11 -4.68 -9.46 7.40
C PRO A 11 -3.90 -8.83 6.23
N TYR A 12 -4.56 -8.54 5.12
CA TYR A 12 -3.97 -7.89 3.95
C TYR A 12 -3.59 -6.44 4.22
N CYS A 13 -4.36 -5.71 5.04
CA CYS A 13 -4.00 -4.37 5.47
C CYS A 13 -2.70 -4.39 6.28
N HIS A 14 -2.56 -5.33 7.21
CA HIS A 14 -1.31 -5.48 7.95
C HIS A 14 -0.13 -5.87 7.05
N ALA A 15 -0.36 -6.71 6.04
CA ALA A 15 0.68 -7.09 5.08
C ALA A 15 1.16 -5.91 4.23
N ALA A 16 0.24 -5.08 3.74
CA ALA A 16 0.55 -3.87 3.00
C ALA A 16 1.33 -2.87 3.85
N LYS A 17 0.89 -2.60 5.08
CA LYS A 17 1.60 -1.73 6.04
C LYS A 17 3.01 -2.23 6.30
N ARG A 18 3.19 -3.52 6.57
CA ARG A 18 4.53 -4.11 6.76
C ARG A 18 5.42 -3.94 5.54
N LEU A 19 4.88 -4.07 4.32
CA LEU A 19 5.66 -3.89 3.10
C LEU A 19 6.16 -2.43 3.00
N LEU A 20 5.26 -1.45 3.18
CA LEU A 20 5.62 -0.03 3.19
C LEU A 20 6.61 0.32 4.31
N SER A 21 6.40 -0.19 5.53
CA SER A 21 7.34 -0.01 6.64
C SER A 21 8.71 -0.62 6.35
N ARG A 22 8.79 -1.80 5.72
CA ARG A 22 10.07 -2.40 5.29
C ARG A 22 10.78 -1.57 4.23
N LYS A 23 10.03 -0.86 3.39
CA LYS A 23 10.58 0.12 2.47
C LYS A 23 11.05 1.39 3.19
N GLY A 24 10.78 1.56 4.48
CA GLY A 24 11.19 2.74 5.24
C GLY A 24 10.53 4.01 4.73
N VAL A 25 9.24 3.93 4.38
CA VAL A 25 8.43 5.07 3.95
C VAL A 25 7.31 5.34 4.94
N GLU A 26 7.05 6.62 5.17
CA GLU A 26 5.92 7.07 5.98
C GLU A 26 4.62 6.98 5.17
N PHE A 27 3.56 6.50 5.81
CA PHE A 27 2.24 6.40 5.20
C PHE A 27 1.14 6.75 6.22
N THR A 28 0.04 7.29 5.71
CA THR A 28 -1.15 7.58 6.49
C THR A 28 -2.11 6.41 6.41
N GLU A 29 -2.45 5.83 7.56
CA GLU A 29 -3.51 4.83 7.65
C GLU A 29 -4.86 5.51 7.85
N ILE A 30 -5.84 5.16 7.01
CA ILE A 30 -7.21 5.64 7.07
C ILE A 30 -8.12 4.44 7.38
N ASP A 31 -8.47 4.27 8.66
CA ASP A 31 -9.43 3.25 9.07
C ASP A 31 -10.85 3.65 8.63
N VAL A 32 -11.51 2.74 7.90
CA VAL A 32 -12.91 2.87 7.43
C VAL A 32 -13.87 1.97 8.20
N THR A 33 -13.43 1.38 9.32
CA THR A 33 -14.23 0.43 10.10
C THR A 33 -15.38 1.15 10.77
N GLY A 34 -16.61 0.85 10.34
CA GLY A 34 -17.82 1.49 10.88
C GLY A 34 -18.01 2.95 10.45
N ASP A 35 -17.15 3.49 9.57
CA ASP A 35 -17.29 4.84 9.02
C ASP A 35 -17.77 4.77 7.56
N ALA A 36 -19.09 4.85 7.38
CA ALA A 36 -19.72 4.81 6.06
C ALA A 36 -19.27 5.97 5.16
N LYS A 37 -18.96 7.14 5.72
CA LYS A 37 -18.53 8.31 4.95
C LYS A 37 -17.13 8.09 4.37
N ARG A 38 -16.18 7.65 5.21
CA ARG A 38 -14.83 7.30 4.76
C ARG A 38 -14.82 6.12 3.79
N ARG A 39 -15.71 5.15 3.98
CA ARG A 39 -15.86 4.04 3.03
C ARG A 39 -16.34 4.53 1.67
N SER A 40 -17.32 5.44 1.61
CA SER A 40 -17.77 6.04 0.35
C SER A 40 -16.66 6.87 -0.33
N GLU A 41 -15.89 7.63 0.45
CA GLU A 41 -14.71 8.35 -0.07
C GLU A 41 -13.68 7.39 -0.67
N MET A 42 -13.33 6.31 0.05
CA MET A 42 -12.44 5.26 -0.45
C MET A 42 -12.93 4.69 -1.78
N VAL A 43 -14.22 4.36 -1.89
CA VAL A 43 -14.83 3.79 -3.10
C VAL A 43 -14.76 4.78 -4.26
N ALA A 44 -15.06 6.05 -4.02
CA ALA A 44 -14.98 7.11 -5.03
C ALA A 44 -13.54 7.27 -5.54
N ARG A 45 -12.55 7.27 -4.64
CA ARG A 45 -11.12 7.36 -5.00
C ARG A 45 -10.60 6.10 -5.68
N ALA A 46 -11.13 4.93 -5.33
CA ALA A 46 -10.68 3.64 -5.83
C ALA A 46 -11.44 3.17 -7.10
N ASN A 47 -12.03 4.10 -7.86
CA ASN A 47 -12.78 3.83 -9.09
C ASN A 47 -13.88 2.76 -8.91
N GLY A 48 -14.59 2.82 -7.79
CA GLY A 48 -15.67 1.88 -7.46
C GLY A 48 -15.23 0.62 -6.70
N ARG A 49 -13.93 0.41 -6.45
CA ARG A 49 -13.46 -0.73 -5.65
C ARG A 49 -13.82 -0.54 -4.17
N MET A 50 -14.50 -1.55 -3.61
CA MET A 50 -14.96 -1.54 -2.21
C MET A 50 -14.12 -2.39 -1.26
N THR A 51 -13.14 -3.12 -1.78
CA THR A 51 -12.30 -4.03 -1.01
C THR A 51 -11.20 -3.26 -0.29
N VAL A 52 -10.72 -3.78 0.83
CA VAL A 52 -9.54 -3.26 1.52
C VAL A 52 -8.38 -4.28 1.45
N PRO A 53 -7.13 -3.84 1.47
CA PRO A 53 -6.67 -2.44 1.49
C PRO A 53 -6.88 -1.72 0.14
N GLN A 54 -7.01 -0.38 0.17
CA GLN A 54 -6.82 0.46 -1.02
C GLN A 54 -5.65 1.40 -0.77
N ILE A 55 -4.63 1.34 -1.63
CA ILE A 55 -3.37 2.05 -1.46
C ILE A 55 -3.24 3.13 -2.53
N PHE A 56 -2.85 4.32 -2.10
CA PHE A 56 -2.61 5.48 -2.96
C PHE A 56 -1.20 6.03 -2.70
N ILE A 57 -0.46 6.30 -3.77
CA ILE A 57 0.87 6.90 -3.73
C ILE A 57 0.80 8.20 -4.55
N GLY A 58 0.76 9.33 -3.85
CA GLY A 58 0.49 10.63 -4.45
C GLY A 58 -0.89 10.64 -5.11
N SER A 59 -0.93 10.93 -6.41
CA SER A 59 -2.14 10.86 -7.23
C SER A 59 -2.42 9.46 -7.81
N THR A 60 -1.51 8.50 -7.62
CA THR A 60 -1.62 7.18 -8.24
C THR A 60 -2.37 6.22 -7.34
N HIS A 61 -3.48 5.67 -7.85
CA HIS A 61 -4.15 4.53 -7.23
C HIS A 61 -3.39 3.25 -7.55
N VAL A 62 -2.79 2.63 -6.53
CA VAL A 62 -2.06 1.36 -6.67
C VAL A 62 -3.01 0.18 -6.70
N GLY A 63 -4.07 0.23 -5.88
CA GLY A 63 -5.01 -0.88 -5.72
C GLY A 63 -4.84 -1.59 -4.38
N GLY A 64 -4.93 -2.91 -4.40
CA GLY A 64 -4.88 -3.76 -3.23
C GLY A 64 -3.47 -4.16 -2.79
N TYR A 65 -3.40 -5.08 -1.82
CA TYR A 65 -2.13 -5.64 -1.39
C TYR A 65 -1.40 -6.39 -2.51
N ASP A 66 -2.14 -7.15 -3.32
CA ASP A 66 -1.55 -7.93 -4.42
C ASP A 66 -0.92 -7.02 -5.47
N ASP A 67 -1.58 -5.91 -5.81
CA ASP A 67 -1.07 -4.90 -6.74
C ASP A 67 0.23 -4.27 -6.19
N LEU A 68 0.24 -3.88 -4.90
CA LEU A 68 1.43 -3.35 -4.23
C LEU A 68 2.58 -4.37 -4.22
N ALA A 69 2.30 -5.62 -3.87
CA ALA A 69 3.29 -6.69 -3.82
C ALA A 69 3.80 -7.08 -5.22
N ALA A 70 2.98 -6.95 -6.26
CA ALA A 70 3.39 -7.14 -7.64
C ALA A 70 4.34 -6.03 -8.10
N LEU A 71 4.06 -4.77 -7.78
CA LEU A 71 4.94 -3.63 -8.06
C LEU A 71 6.30 -3.77 -7.35
N ASP A 72 6.28 -4.22 -6.09
CA ASP A 72 7.50 -4.46 -5.31
C ASP A 72 8.38 -5.54 -5.95
N ARG A 73 7.77 -6.69 -6.28
CA ARG A 73 8.48 -7.79 -6.96
C ARG A 73 9.00 -7.41 -8.34
N ALA A 74 8.30 -6.51 -9.03
CA ALA A 74 8.72 -5.98 -10.32
C ALA A 74 9.78 -4.86 -10.21
N GLY A 75 10.17 -4.43 -9.00
CA GLY A 75 11.09 -3.31 -8.78
C GLY A 75 10.50 -1.94 -9.17
N LYS A 76 9.19 -1.85 -9.41
CA LYS A 76 8.48 -0.64 -9.83
C LYS A 76 7.93 0.16 -8.66
N LEU A 77 7.91 -0.42 -7.46
CA LEU A 77 7.44 0.28 -6.27
C LEU A 77 8.41 1.36 -5.80
N ASP A 78 9.72 1.09 -5.78
CA ASP A 78 10.71 2.06 -5.27
C ASP A 78 10.70 3.40 -6.03
N PRO A 79 10.62 3.43 -7.39
CA PRO A 79 10.45 4.68 -8.13
C PRO A 79 9.17 5.43 -7.78
N LEU A 80 8.05 4.73 -7.58
CA LEU A 80 6.78 5.36 -7.18
C LEU A 80 6.86 5.97 -5.78
N LEU A 81 7.65 5.36 -4.90
CA LEU A 81 7.92 5.86 -3.56
C LEU A 81 8.92 7.02 -3.55
N GLY A 82 9.45 7.44 -4.70
CA GLY A 82 10.51 8.45 -4.79
C GLY A 82 11.83 7.98 -4.15
N ARG A 83 12.04 6.67 -4.10
CA ARG A 83 13.29 6.07 -3.62
C ARG A 83 14.16 5.73 -4.81
N ASP A 84 15.39 6.23 -4.83
CA ASP A 84 16.42 5.69 -5.70
C ASP A 84 16.56 4.18 -5.44
N ALA A 85 16.46 3.38 -6.50
CA ALA A 85 16.41 1.92 -6.45
C ALA A 85 17.62 1.26 -5.75
N ALA A 86 18.66 2.04 -5.42
CA ALA A 86 19.88 1.59 -4.75
C ALA A 86 19.68 1.13 -3.29
N ALA A 87 18.64 1.60 -2.56
CA ALA A 87 18.44 1.22 -1.16
C ALA A 87 17.68 -0.12 -0.95
N ALA A 88 17.10 -0.71 -2.00
CA ALA A 88 16.20 -1.87 -1.89
C ALA A 88 16.91 -3.25 -1.92
N ALA A 89 18.23 -3.29 -2.11
CA ALA A 89 18.99 -4.55 -2.14
C ALA A 89 19.25 -5.17 -0.74
N ALA A 90 18.89 -4.50 0.35
CA ALA A 90 19.24 -4.91 1.72
C ALA A 90 18.43 -6.10 2.30
N GLY A 91 17.68 -6.85 1.48
CA GLY A 91 16.82 -7.95 1.97
C GLY A 91 16.92 -9.27 1.21
N LYS A 92 17.77 -9.36 0.17
CA LYS A 92 17.92 -10.60 -0.59
C LYS A 92 18.95 -11.49 0.11
N ARG A 93 18.53 -12.25 1.14
CA ARG A 93 19.28 -13.46 1.51
C ARG A 93 19.11 -14.46 0.36
N PRO A 94 20.18 -14.86 -0.35
CA PRO A 94 20.11 -16.06 -1.15
C PRO A 94 19.94 -17.24 -0.20
N SER A 95 18.86 -18.02 -0.38
CA SER A 95 18.81 -19.36 0.20
C SER A 95 19.88 -20.19 -0.51
N ALA A 96 20.96 -20.49 0.21
CA ALA A 96 21.83 -21.63 -0.08
C ALA A 96 21.13 -22.92 0.35
#